data_AF-A0A7Y9QUR2-F1
#
_entry.id   AF-A0A7Y9QUR2-F1
#
_cell.length_a   1.000
_cell.length_b   1.000
_cell.length_c   1.000
_cell.angle_alpha   90.00
_cell.angle_beta   90.00
_cell.angle_gamma   90.00
#
_symmetry.space_group_name_H-M   'P 1'
#
loop_
_entity.id
_entity.type
_entity.pdbx_description
1 polymer ?
#
loop_
_entity_poly.entity_id
_entity_poly.type
_entity_poly.pdbx_seq_one_letter_code
_entity_poly.pdbx_strand_id
1 'polypeptide(L)'
;MTTSAHRSLADIQRQIHALGTAVPFVVHHRLSRLAAAGAQPSAVDQEEFTAMGMEKIAALQESLQAMMLASLDASQKLATAYAHWSTIPWSVAPTQAAWTLMTDTPLAVLSAGLSPVSERASDNARRLGHTPVGAP
;
A
#
# COMPACT_ATOMS: atom_id res chain seq x y z
N MET A 1 -8.97 14.57 -17.44
CA MET A 1 -8.44 13.94 -16.21
C MET A 1 -8.30 15.02 -15.15
N THR A 2 -8.67 14.75 -13.90
CA THR A 2 -8.60 15.74 -12.81
C THR A 2 -7.20 15.72 -12.16
N THR A 3 -6.83 16.79 -11.43
CA THR A 3 -5.59 16.87 -10.65
C THR A 3 -5.44 15.72 -9.63
N SER A 4 -6.55 15.13 -9.18
CA SER A 4 -6.55 14.02 -8.23
C SER A 4 -6.04 12.72 -8.83
N ALA A 5 -6.54 12.32 -10.02
CA ALA A 5 -6.06 11.12 -10.70
C ALA A 5 -4.58 11.20 -11.06
N HIS A 6 -4.10 12.37 -11.49
CA HIS A 6 -2.68 12.56 -11.77
C HIS A 6 -1.80 12.29 -10.54
N ARG A 7 -2.25 12.71 -9.35
CA ARG A 7 -1.55 12.46 -8.09
C ARG A 7 -1.55 10.98 -7.74
N SER A 8 -2.71 10.32 -7.75
CA SER A 8 -2.81 8.88 -7.47
C SER A 8 -1.95 8.05 -8.41
N LEU A 9 -1.89 8.40 -9.70
CA LEU A 9 -1.01 7.71 -10.65
C LEU A 9 0.47 7.91 -10.34
N ALA A 10 0.88 9.13 -10.01
CA ALA A 10 2.26 9.39 -9.60
C ALA A 10 2.61 8.62 -8.31
N ASP A 11 1.67 8.49 -7.38
CA ASP A 11 1.84 7.74 -6.14
C ASP A 11 1.98 6.24 -6.43
N ILE A 12 1.10 5.68 -7.26
CA ILE A 12 1.16 4.28 -7.71
C ILE A 12 2.49 4.01 -8.41
N GLN A 13 2.95 4.89 -9.30
CA GLN A 13 4.24 4.75 -9.96
C GLN A 13 5.38 4.66 -8.94
N ARG A 14 5.42 5.54 -7.94
CA ARG A 14 6.43 5.49 -6.88
C ARG A 14 6.34 4.21 -6.06
N GLN A 15 5.12 3.78 -5.70
CA GLN A 15 4.88 2.56 -4.93
C GLN A 15 5.31 1.30 -5.71
N ILE A 16 4.99 1.21 -7.00
CA ILE A 16 5.40 0.11 -7.88
C ILE A 16 6.92 0.09 -8.03
N HIS A 17 7.55 1.23 -8.25
CA HIS A 17 9.01 1.31 -8.32
C HIS A 17 9.66 0.84 -7.01
N ALA A 18 9.16 1.32 -5.87
CA ALA A 18 9.66 0.92 -4.56
C ALA A 18 9.52 -0.61 -4.35
N LEU A 19 8.36 -1.18 -4.68
CA LEU A 19 8.15 -2.63 -4.60
C LEU A 19 9.07 -3.41 -5.54
N GLY A 20 9.20 -2.96 -6.79
CA GLY A 20 10.02 -3.59 -7.82
C GLY A 20 11.51 -3.66 -7.46
N THR A 21 12.02 -2.72 -6.66
CA THR A 21 13.41 -2.74 -6.20
C THR A 21 13.58 -3.36 -4.81
N ALA A 22 12.69 -3.04 -3.86
CA ALA A 22 12.83 -3.45 -2.46
C ALA A 22 12.53 -4.93 -2.26
N VAL A 23 11.48 -5.46 -2.91
CA VAL A 23 11.06 -6.85 -2.71
C VAL A 23 12.14 -7.83 -3.17
N PRO A 24 12.73 -7.73 -4.38
CA PRO A 24 13.81 -8.62 -4.80
C PRO A 24 15.03 -8.56 -3.87
N PHE A 25 15.41 -7.37 -3.39
CA PHE A 25 16.53 -7.22 -2.45
C PHE A 25 16.27 -7.95 -1.13
N VAL A 26 15.08 -7.76 -0.55
CA VAL A 26 14.68 -8.41 0.71
C VAL A 26 14.63 -9.93 0.56
N VAL A 27 14.07 -10.43 -0.54
CA VAL A 27 14.01 -11.87 -0.82
C VAL A 27 15.42 -12.44 -0.99
N HIS A 28 16.27 -11.79 -1.77
CA HIS A 28 17.66 -12.23 -1.98
C HIS A 28 18.43 -12.30 -0.65
N HIS A 29 18.36 -11.25 0.18
CA HIS A 29 19.03 -11.21 1.48
C HIS A 29 18.54 -12.32 2.43
N ARG A 30 17.25 -12.63 2.42
CA ARG A 30 16.69 -13.70 3.27
C ARG A 30 17.10 -15.08 2.77
N LEU A 31 17.10 -15.28 1.45
CA LEU A 31 17.57 -16.53 0.85
C LEU A 31 19.08 -16.74 1.08
N SER A 32 19.90 -15.69 1.03
CA SER A 32 21.33 -15.80 1.33
C SER A 32 21.58 -16.11 2.82
N ARG A 33 20.83 -15.49 3.74
CA ARG A 33 20.86 -15.84 5.18
C ARG A 33 20.45 -17.28 5.43
N LEU A 34 19.35 -17.75 4.82
CA LEU A 34 18.91 -19.14 4.93
C LEU A 34 19.96 -20.11 4.37
N ALA A 35 20.57 -19.79 3.23
CA ALA A 35 21.65 -20.59 2.66
C ALA A 35 22.88 -20.63 3.58
N ALA A 36 23.22 -19.51 4.23
CA ALA A 36 24.33 -19.44 5.18
C ALA A 36 24.06 -20.22 6.49
N ALA A 37 22.81 -20.23 6.98
CA ALA A 37 22.40 -20.99 8.16
C ALA A 37 22.35 -22.52 7.92
N GLY A 38 22.25 -22.95 6.65
CA GLY A 38 22.22 -24.38 6.29
C GLY A 38 20.92 -25.08 6.69
N ALA A 39 20.96 -26.40 6.90
CA ALA A 39 19.77 -27.23 7.12
C ALA A 39 19.05 -27.02 8.47
N GLN A 40 19.62 -26.23 9.39
CA GLN A 40 19.06 -25.97 10.71
C GLN A 40 19.09 -24.45 11.01
N PRO A 41 18.03 -23.70 10.65
CA PRO A 41 17.89 -22.33 11.10
C PRO A 41 17.81 -22.28 12.63
N SER A 42 18.51 -21.31 13.24
CA SER A 42 18.57 -21.16 14.69
C SER A 42 17.16 -20.89 15.27
N ALA A 43 16.95 -21.17 16.56
CA ALA A 43 15.66 -20.87 17.22
C ALA A 43 15.31 -19.37 17.11
N VAL A 44 16.31 -18.50 17.17
CA VAL A 44 16.18 -17.05 17.01
C VAL A 44 15.70 -16.68 15.59
N ASP A 45 16.24 -17.32 14.55
CA ASP A 45 15.80 -17.08 13.17
C ASP A 45 14.35 -17.54 12.93
N GLN A 46 13.90 -18.59 13.62
CA GLN A 46 12.53 -19.10 13.53
C GLN A 46 11.52 -18.18 14.21
N GLU A 47 11.86 -17.66 15.38
CA GLU A 47 11.07 -16.64 16.08
C GLU A 47 10.96 -15.36 15.24
N GLU A 48 12.09 -14.89 14.69
CA GLU A 48 12.13 -13.73 13.78
C GLU A 48 11.29 -13.99 12.52
N PHE A 49 11.37 -15.18 11.91
CA PHE A 49 10.54 -15.54 10.75
C PHE A 49 9.05 -15.50 11.05
N THR A 50 8.66 -15.96 12.25
CA THR A 50 7.27 -15.94 12.72
C THR A 50 6.79 -14.51 12.96
N ALA A 51 7.60 -13.67 13.61
CA ALA A 51 7.31 -12.25 13.79
C ALA A 51 7.13 -11.54 12.44
N MET A 52 8.01 -11.80 11.47
CA MET A 52 7.91 -11.24 10.12
C MET A 52 6.68 -11.74 9.36
N GLY A 53 6.20 -12.95 9.62
CA GLY A 53 4.92 -13.44 9.11
C GLY A 53 3.74 -12.61 9.63
N MET A 54 3.73 -12.30 10.93
CA MET A 54 2.73 -11.44 11.54
C MET A 54 2.76 -10.01 10.98
N GLU A 55 3.95 -9.46 10.70
CA GLU A 55 4.08 -8.15 10.03
C GLU A 55 3.39 -8.12 8.66
N LYS A 56 3.47 -9.20 7.88
CA LYS A 56 2.80 -9.28 6.57
C LYS A 56 1.28 -9.27 6.70
N ILE A 57 0.74 -9.96 7.71
CA ILE A 57 -0.70 -9.97 8.00
C ILE A 57 -1.14 -8.58 8.46
N ALA A 58 -0.38 -7.92 9.33
CA ALA A 58 -0.66 -6.55 9.75
C ALA A 58 -0.66 -5.57 8.56
N ALA A 59 0.32 -5.69 7.65
CA ALA A 59 0.37 -4.87 6.44
C ALA A 59 -0.86 -5.07 5.54
N LEU A 60 -1.35 -6.31 5.44
CA LEU A 60 -2.58 -6.61 4.70
C LEU A 60 -3.80 -5.98 5.37
N GLN A 61 -3.91 -6.06 6.70
CA GLN A 61 -5.00 -5.42 7.45
C GLN A 61 -4.99 -3.90 7.26
N GLU A 62 -3.81 -3.27 7.35
CA GLU A 62 -3.65 -1.84 7.11
C GLU A 62 -4.01 -1.45 5.66
N SER A 63 -3.62 -2.27 4.69
CA SER A 63 -3.98 -2.09 3.28
C SER A 63 -5.51 -2.13 3.08
N LEU A 64 -6.17 -3.14 3.66
CA LEU A 64 -7.64 -3.25 3.62
C LEU A 64 -8.33 -2.08 4.31
N GLN A 65 -7.82 -1.66 5.47
CA GLN A 65 -8.34 -0.51 6.20
C GLN A 65 -8.17 0.78 5.40
N ALA A 66 -7.01 1.00 4.79
CA ALA A 66 -6.75 2.18 3.96
C ALA A 66 -7.70 2.23 2.75
N MET A 67 -7.92 1.09 2.07
CA MET A 67 -8.89 1.01 0.98
C MET A 67 -10.33 1.25 1.45
N MET A 68 -10.71 0.73 2.63
CA MET A 68 -12.03 0.98 3.21
C MET A 68 -12.23 2.48 3.49
N LEU A 69 -11.25 3.14 4.10
CA LEU A 69 -11.31 4.57 4.39
C LEU A 69 -11.40 5.41 3.09
N ALA A 70 -10.61 5.07 2.07
CA ALA A 70 -10.69 5.73 0.77
C ALA A 70 -12.05 5.53 0.09
N SER A 71 -12.65 4.35 0.24
CA SER A 71 -13.98 4.04 -0.30
C SER A 71 -15.08 4.82 0.44
N LEU A 72 -14.99 4.92 1.77
CA LEU A 72 -15.92 5.70 2.59
C LEU A 72 -15.87 7.19 2.26
N ASP A 73 -14.66 7.75 2.09
CA ASP A 73 -14.48 9.13 1.64
C ASP A 73 -15.14 9.37 0.27
N ALA A 74 -15.01 8.43 -0.66
CA ALA A 74 -15.66 8.52 -1.96
C ALA A 74 -17.19 8.46 -1.86
N SER A 75 -17.75 7.58 -1.02
CA SER A 75 -19.19 7.52 -0.75
C SER A 75 -19.70 8.83 -0.13
N GLN A 76 -18.94 9.42 0.80
CA GLN A 76 -19.28 10.69 1.45
C GLN A 76 -19.31 11.85 0.44
N LYS A 77 -18.36 11.91 -0.49
CA LYS A 77 -18.32 12.92 -1.56
C LYS A 77 -19.53 12.82 -2.49
N LEU A 78 -19.98 11.62 -2.81
CA LEU A 78 -21.20 11.44 -3.60
C LEU A 78 -22.45 11.82 -2.80
N ALA A 79 -22.57 11.38 -1.54
CA ALA A 79 -23.70 11.73 -0.69
C ALA A 79 -23.84 13.25 -0.52
N THR A 80 -22.73 13.95 -0.30
CA THR A 80 -22.71 15.42 -0.20
C THR A 80 -23.04 16.11 -1.53
N ALA A 81 -22.58 15.58 -2.66
CA ALA A 81 -22.96 16.09 -3.98
C ALA A 81 -24.47 15.96 -4.26
N TYR A 82 -25.08 14.83 -3.85
CA TYR A 82 -26.53 14.64 -3.94
C TYR A 82 -27.30 15.55 -2.99
N ALA A 83 -26.84 15.70 -1.74
CA ALA A 83 -27.44 16.63 -0.79
C ALA A 83 -27.35 18.09 -1.26
N HIS A 84 -26.24 18.48 -1.89
CA HIS A 84 -26.11 19.80 -2.51
C HIS A 84 -27.12 19.99 -3.65
N TRP A 85 -27.29 18.97 -4.49
CA TRP A 85 -28.23 19.01 -5.60
C TRP A 85 -29.69 19.15 -5.16
N SER A 86 -30.09 18.58 -4.02
CA SER A 86 -31.46 18.76 -3.52
C SER A 86 -31.77 20.21 -3.14
N THR A 87 -30.75 20.97 -2.73
CA THR A 87 -30.88 22.41 -2.43
C THR A 87 -30.70 23.28 -3.67
N ILE A 88 -29.90 22.84 -4.63
CA ILE A 88 -29.56 23.57 -5.86
C ILE A 88 -29.69 22.59 -7.05
N PRO A 89 -30.92 22.36 -7.55
CA PRO A 89 -31.19 21.30 -8.53
C PRO A 89 -30.63 21.59 -9.93
N TRP A 90 -30.23 22.83 -10.21
CA TRP A 90 -29.50 23.20 -11.43
C TRP A 90 -27.98 23.01 -11.32
N SER A 91 -27.47 22.48 -10.20
CA SER A 91 -26.04 22.19 -10.04
C SER A 91 -25.63 20.92 -10.78
N VAL A 92 -24.43 20.93 -11.36
CA VAL A 92 -23.81 19.75 -12.01
C VAL A 92 -23.03 18.87 -11.02
N ALA A 93 -23.15 19.12 -9.72
CA ALA A 93 -22.37 18.47 -8.68
C ALA A 93 -22.50 16.94 -8.66
N PRO A 94 -23.70 16.33 -8.80
CA PRO A 94 -23.82 14.86 -8.84
C PRO A 94 -23.13 14.23 -10.04
N THR A 95 -23.22 14.86 -11.22
CA THR A 95 -22.57 14.38 -12.44
C THR A 95 -21.05 14.42 -12.31
N GLN A 96 -20.51 15.48 -11.71
CA GLN A 96 -19.07 15.60 -11.46
C GLN A 96 -18.58 14.56 -10.43
N ALA A 97 -19.35 14.34 -9.34
CA ALA A 97 -19.02 13.34 -8.33
C ALA A 97 -19.08 11.91 -8.89
N ALA A 98 -20.09 11.59 -9.71
CA ALA A 98 -20.19 10.32 -10.42
C ALA A 98 -19.01 10.11 -11.38
N TRP A 99 -18.59 11.15 -12.10
CA TRP A 99 -17.43 11.09 -12.97
C TRP A 99 -16.14 10.76 -12.19
N THR A 100 -15.89 11.45 -11.08
CA THR A 100 -14.74 11.19 -10.20
C THR A 100 -14.76 9.78 -9.63
N LEU A 101 -15.93 9.26 -9.24
CA LEU A 101 -16.07 7.87 -8.79
C LEU A 101 -15.67 6.85 -9.85
N MET A 102 -15.97 7.11 -11.12
CA MET A 102 -15.64 6.18 -12.20
C MET A 102 -14.18 6.28 -12.65
N THR A 103 -13.56 7.47 -12.53
CA THR A 103 -12.26 7.74 -13.16
C THR A 103 -11.11 7.88 -12.19
N ASP A 104 -11.32 8.53 -11.04
CA ASP A 104 -10.25 8.90 -10.12
C ASP A 104 -10.24 8.01 -8.86
N THR A 105 -11.42 7.70 -8.31
CA THR A 105 -11.56 6.91 -7.08
C THR A 105 -10.91 5.53 -7.14
N PRO A 106 -11.01 4.74 -8.23
CA PRO A 106 -10.36 3.44 -8.29
C PRO A 106 -8.84 3.53 -8.14
N LEU A 107 -8.23 4.58 -8.73
CA LEU A 107 -6.80 4.84 -8.61
C LEU A 107 -6.43 5.30 -7.20
N ALA A 108 -7.26 6.13 -6.57
CA ALA A 108 -7.05 6.56 -5.20
C ALA A 108 -7.15 5.38 -4.22
N VAL A 109 -8.17 4.52 -4.33
CA VAL A 109 -8.33 3.31 -3.52
C VAL A 109 -7.15 2.36 -3.71
N LEU A 110 -6.74 2.12 -4.96
CA LEU A 110 -5.57 1.29 -5.25
C LEU A 110 -4.29 1.87 -4.62
N SER A 111 -4.06 3.18 -4.77
CA SER A 111 -2.90 3.85 -4.17
C SER A 111 -2.89 3.76 -2.64
N ALA A 112 -4.06 3.85 -2.00
CA ALA A 112 -4.22 3.73 -0.56
C ALA A 112 -3.91 2.30 -0.08
N GLY A 113 -4.36 1.28 -0.82
CA GLY A 113 -4.05 -0.11 -0.52
C GLY A 113 -2.57 -0.46 -0.71
N LEU A 114 -1.90 0.15 -1.68
CA LEU A 114 -0.48 -0.11 -1.95
C LEU A 114 0.48 0.59 -0.98
N SER A 115 0.08 1.70 -0.36
CA SER A 115 0.98 2.50 0.51
C SER A 115 1.60 1.66 1.63
N PRO A 116 0.81 0.98 2.49
CA PRO A 116 1.37 0.26 3.65
C PRO A 116 2.35 -0.86 3.26
N VAL A 117 2.11 -1.50 2.11
CA VAL A 117 2.94 -2.60 1.60
C VAL A 117 4.24 -2.05 1.02
N SER A 118 4.17 -0.98 0.23
CA SER A 118 5.34 -0.33 -0.37
C SER A 118 6.28 0.30 0.67
N GLU A 119 5.71 0.89 1.72
CA GLU A 119 6.44 1.46 2.85
C GLU A 119 7.16 0.36 3.64
N ARG A 120 6.46 -0.70 4.04
CA ARG A 120 7.08 -1.83 4.74
C ARG A 120 8.16 -2.52 3.91
N ALA A 121 7.95 -2.72 2.62
CA ALA A 121 8.96 -3.30 1.75
C ALA A 121 10.22 -2.44 1.71
N SER A 122 10.06 -1.13 1.55
CA SER A 122 11.16 -0.16 1.53
C SER A 122 11.91 -0.09 2.86
N ASP A 123 11.19 -0.09 3.97
CA ASP A 123 11.79 -0.08 5.30
C ASP A 123 12.51 -1.39 5.62
N ASN A 124 11.96 -2.53 5.20
CA ASN A 124 12.64 -3.83 5.34
C ASN A 124 13.93 -3.86 4.52
N ALA A 125 13.89 -3.39 3.27
CA ALA A 125 15.09 -3.27 2.44
C ALA A 125 16.13 -2.33 3.08
N ARG A 126 15.70 -1.21 3.65
CA ARG A 126 16.60 -0.29 4.38
C ARG A 126 17.24 -0.97 5.59
N ARG A 127 16.46 -1.64 6.44
CA ARG A 127 16.96 -2.36 7.61
C ARG A 127 17.99 -3.43 7.21
N LEU A 128 17.66 -4.26 6.23
CA LEU A 128 18.56 -5.33 5.76
C LEU A 128 19.80 -4.79 5.03
N GLY A 129 19.75 -3.59 4.46
CA GLY A 129 20.94 -2.90 3.92
C GLY A 129 21.95 -2.51 4.99
N HIS A 130 21.54 -2.40 6.26
CA HIS A 130 22.41 -2.10 7.39
C HIS A 130 22.85 -3.35 8.16
N THR A 131 22.25 -4.52 7.89
CA THR A 131 22.62 -5.78 8.53
C THR A 131 23.58 -6.56 7.62
N PRO A 132 24.80 -6.89 8.08
CA PRO A 132 25.70 -7.75 7.32
C PRO A 132 25.06 -9.13 7.09
N VAL A 133 25.19 -9.66 5.86
CA VAL A 133 24.83 -11.05 5.57
C VAL A 133 25.80 -11.95 6.33
N GLY A 134 25.37 -12.49 7.49
CA GLY A 134 26.17 -13.41 8.31
C GLY A 134 26.59 -12.89 9.70
N ALA A 135 26.01 -11.80 10.21
CA ALA A 135 26.14 -11.48 11.64
C ALA A 135 25.27 -12.47 12.47
N PRO A 136 25.79 -12.99 13.60
CA PRO A 136 25.11 -13.98 14.43
C PRO A 136 23.85 -13.43 15.11
#